data_AF-A0A0F9K0R3-F1
#
_entry.id   AF-A0A0F9K0R3-F1
#
_cell.length_a   1.000
_cell.length_b   1.000
_cell.length_c   1.000
_cell.angle_alpha   90.00
_cell.angle_beta   90.00
_cell.angle_gamma   90.00
#
_symmetry.space_group_name_H-M   'P 1'
#
loop_
_entity.id
_entity.type
_entity.pdbx_description
1 polymer ?
#
loop_
_entity_poly.entity_id
_entity_poly.type
_entity_poly.pdbx_seq_one_letter_code
_entity_poly.pdbx_strand_id
1 'polypeptide(L)' 'MGKKKKRRGRPRIDPDRRRVPQSFAATSDEIARWALAAEREGLSLSAWLRKVAEAAARKRKRR' A
#
# COMPACT_ATOMS: atom_id res chain seq x y z
N MET A 1 -14.36 -21.56 43.91
CA MET A 1 -14.68 -21.06 42.56
C MET A 1 -13.66 -19.99 42.15
N GLY A 2 -12.62 -20.35 41.40
CA GLY A 2 -11.56 -19.41 40.99
C GLY A 2 -11.94 -18.65 39.72
N LYS A 3 -12.11 -17.32 39.81
CA LYS A 3 -12.34 -16.46 38.62
C LYS A 3 -11.05 -16.38 37.79
N LYS A 4 -11.04 -17.01 36.61
CA LYS A 4 -9.92 -16.94 35.65
C LYS A 4 -9.73 -15.48 35.19
N LYS A 5 -8.63 -14.85 35.62
CA LYS A 5 -8.21 -13.51 35.17
C LYS A 5 -7.92 -13.58 33.66
N LYS A 6 -8.70 -12.87 32.83
CA LYS A 6 -8.44 -12.71 31.40
C LYS A 6 -7.08 -12.02 31.23
N ARG A 7 -6.09 -12.72 30.68
CA ARG A 7 -4.78 -12.13 30.33
C ARG A 7 -5.07 -11.05 29.29
N ARG A 8 -4.85 -9.78 29.63
CA ARG A 8 -4.95 -8.66 28.68
C ARG A 8 -3.80 -8.79 27.69
N GLY A 9 -3.97 -9.61 26.66
CA GLY A 9 -3.05 -9.71 25.54
C GLY A 9 -3.10 -8.44 24.70
N ARG A 10 -2.00 -8.11 24.04
CA ARG A 10 -1.95 -7.02 23.05
C ARG A 10 -3.07 -7.26 22.03
N PRO A 11 -3.92 -6.26 21.72
CA PRO A 11 -4.99 -6.45 20.76
C PRO A 11 -4.41 -6.95 19.44
N ARG A 12 -5.10 -7.90 18.82
CA ARG A 12 -4.73 -8.43 17.51
C ARG A 12 -4.81 -7.25 16.54
N ILE A 13 -3.65 -6.77 16.07
CA ILE A 13 -3.61 -5.67 15.11
C ILE A 13 -4.12 -6.23 13.80
N ASP A 14 -5.24 -5.69 13.33
CA ASP A 14 -5.77 -6.05 12.04
C ASP A 14 -4.74 -5.72 10.94
N PRO A 15 -4.32 -6.70 10.12
CA PRO A 15 -3.30 -6.48 9.10
C PRO A 15 -3.75 -5.47 8.03
N ASP A 16 -5.07 -5.28 7.87
CA ASP A 16 -5.67 -4.37 6.91
C ASP A 16 -5.71 -2.92 7.42
N ARG A 17 -5.50 -2.70 8.73
CA ARG A 17 -5.45 -1.35 9.34
C ARG A 17 -4.34 -0.45 8.76
N ARG A 18 -3.43 -1.00 7.95
CA ARG A 18 -2.36 -0.27 7.23
C ARG A 18 -2.74 0.14 5.81
N ARG A 19 -3.80 -0.43 5.22
CA ARG A 19 -4.32 0.03 3.93
C ARG A 19 -5.16 1.28 4.17
N VAL A 20 -4.51 2.43 4.09
CA VAL A 20 -5.18 3.72 4.11
C VAL A 20 -5.61 4.04 2.68
N PRO A 21 -6.92 4.25 2.40
CA PRO A 21 -7.34 4.84 1.15
C PRO A 21 -6.68 6.21 1.02
N GLN A 22 -5.89 6.40 -0.03
CA GLN A 22 -5.22 7.66 -0.30
C GLN A 22 -5.60 8.12 -1.70
N SER A 23 -6.18 9.32 -1.78
CA SER A 23 -6.46 9.97 -3.06
C SER A 23 -5.23 10.76 -3.49
N PHE A 24 -4.92 10.69 -4.78
CA PHE A 24 -3.82 11.44 -5.39
C PHE A 24 -4.40 12.39 -6.44
N ALA A 25 -3.91 13.63 -6.43
CA ALA A 25 -4.20 14.55 -7.53
C ALA A 25 -3.28 14.21 -8.70
N ALA A 26 -3.87 13.95 -9.86
CA ALA A 26 -3.18 13.73 -11.12
C ALA A 26 -4.06 14.26 -12.25
N THR A 27 -3.44 14.80 -13.28
CA THR A 27 -4.16 15.17 -14.50
C THR A 27 -4.61 13.93 -15.26
N SER A 28 -5.64 14.06 -16.08
CA SER A 28 -6.14 12.95 -16.90
C SER A 28 -5.06 12.37 -17.82
N ASP A 29 -4.16 13.20 -18.32
CA ASP A 29 -3.05 12.79 -19.18
C ASP A 29 -1.98 11.98 -18.43
N GLU A 30 -1.66 12.36 -17.18
CA GLU A 30 -0.77 11.56 -16.32
C GLU A 30 -1.37 10.19 -16.02
N ILE A 31 -2.68 10.13 -15.71
CA ILE A 31 -3.38 8.88 -15.46
C ILE A 31 -3.34 7.97 -16.70
N ALA A 32 -3.58 8.52 -17.88
CA ALA A 32 -3.51 7.77 -19.14
C ALA A 32 -2.11 7.20 -19.40
N ARG A 33 -1.06 8.00 -19.18
CA ARG A 33 0.33 7.56 -19.32
C ARG A 33 0.67 6.43 -18.35
N TRP A 34 0.24 6.53 -17.09
CA TRP A 34 0.46 5.46 -16.11
C TRP A 34 -0.33 4.20 -16.42
N ALA A 35 -1.56 4.33 -16.91
CA ALA A 35 -2.37 3.19 -17.31
C ALA A 35 -1.70 2.41 -18.45
N LEU A 36 -1.24 3.10 -19.49
CA LEU A 36 -0.51 2.48 -20.60
C LEU A 36 0.77 1.79 -20.12
N ALA A 37 1.52 2.41 -19.21
CA ALA A 37 2.73 1.80 -18.64
C ALA A 37 2.40 0.53 -17.84
N ALA A 38 1.31 0.54 -17.07
CA ALA A 38 0.85 -0.62 -16.33
C ALA A 38 0.42 -1.76 -17.26
N GLU A 39 -0.34 -1.46 -18.32
CA GLU A 39 -0.77 -2.44 -19.32
C GLU A 39 0.41 -3.10 -20.05
N ARG A 40 1.43 -2.32 -20.42
CA ARG A 40 2.65 -2.85 -21.03
C ARG A 40 3.40 -3.83 -20.14
N GLU A 41 3.25 -3.71 -18.82
CA GLU A 41 3.83 -4.63 -17.85
C GLU A 41 2.87 -5.76 -17.44
N GLY A 42 1.65 -5.80 -17.98
CA GLY A 42 0.61 -6.76 -17.60
C GLY A 42 0.12 -6.59 -16.16
N LEU A 43 0.22 -5.38 -15.61
CA LEU A 43 -0.16 -5.05 -14.24
C LEU A 43 -1.40 -4.16 -14.21
N SER A 44 -2.15 -4.23 -13.12
CA SER A 44 -3.13 -3.17 -12.83
C SER A 44 -2.42 -1.86 -12.51
N LEU A 45 -3.07 -0.72 -12.81
CA LEU A 45 -2.52 0.60 -12.49
C LEU A 45 -2.12 0.73 -11.01
N SER A 46 -2.93 0.20 -10.09
CA SER A 46 -2.65 0.23 -8.65
C SER A 46 -1.42 -0.61 -8.26
N ALA A 47 -1.24 -1.78 -8.86
CA ALA A 47 -0.07 -2.63 -8.64
C ALA A 47 1.20 -1.98 -9.21
N TRP A 48 1.08 -1.37 -10.39
CA TRP A 48 2.17 -0.65 -11.04
C TRP A 48 2.62 0.57 -10.21
N LEU A 49 1.69 1.41 -9.77
CA LEU A 49 2.00 2.57 -8.90
C LEU A 49 2.70 2.14 -7.61
N ARG A 50 2.26 1.03 -7.00
CA ARG A 50 2.89 0.49 -5.79
C ARG A 50 4.33 0.03 -6.05
N LYS A 51 4.57 -0.67 -7.16
CA LYS A 51 5.91 -1.10 -7.59
C LYS A 51 6.84 0.10 -7.77
N VAL A 52 6.37 1.14 -8.47
CA VAL A 52 7.14 2.37 -8.70
C VAL A 52 7.47 3.08 -7.37
N ALA A 53 6.49 3.21 -6.48
CA ALA A 53 6.68 3.82 -5.17
C ALA A 53 7.68 3.06 -4.30
N GLU A 54 7.61 1.73 -4.27
CA GLU A 54 8.56 0.88 -3.55
C GLU A 54 9.98 1.00 -4.10
N ALA A 55 10.14 1.03 -5.43
CA ALA A 55 11.43 1.24 -6.06
C ALA A 55 12.04 2.61 -5.69
N ALA A 56 11.24 3.68 -5.73
CA ALA A 56 11.65 5.02 -5.34
C ALA A 56 12.07 5.09 -3.86
N ALA A 57 11.29 4.46 -2.97
CA ALA A 57 11.60 4.40 -1.53
C ALA A 57 12.91 3.65 -1.24
N ARG A 58 13.17 2.54 -1.94
CA ARG A 58 14.43 1.79 -1.82
C ARG A 58 15.63 2.60 -2.31
N LYS A 59 15.48 3.36 -3.39
CA LYS A 59 16.53 4.25 -3.91
C LYS A 59 16.91 5.34 -2.89
N ARG A 60 15.92 5.88 -2.17
CA ARG A 60 16.12 6.93 -1.16
C ARG A 60 16.84 6.44 0.10
N LYS A 61 16.76 5.15 0.43
CA LYS A 61 17.46 4.54 1.58
C LYS A 61 18.95 4.28 1.35
N ARG A 62 19.43 4.37 0.10
CA ARG A 62 20.82 4.09 -0.28
C ARG A 62 21.68 5.36 -0.44
N ARG A 63 21.12 6.54 -0.17
CA ARG A 63 21.82 7.82 -0.07
C ARG A 63 21.84 8.24 1.39
#